data_AF-A0A8T3QV53-F1
#
_entry.id   AF-A0A8T3QV53-F1
#
_cell.length_a   1.000
_cell.length_b   1.000
_cell.length_c   1.000
_cell.angle_alpha   90.00
_cell.angle_beta   90.00
_cell.angle_gamma   90.00
#
_symmetry.space_group_name_H-M   'P 1'
#
loop_
_entity.id
_entity.type
_entity.pdbx_description
1 polymer ?
#
loop_
_entity_poly.entity_id
_entity_poly.type
_entity_poly.pdbx_seq_one_letter_code
_entity_poly.pdbx_strand_id
1 'polypeptide(L)'
;MSRLRLHLHSSLSLRLEVPIPLAGDQRAWDGVVIGLVDGPHPAIPIECETRLYDLQSQLRRVQLKSRDADITDVLLVVSGTGTNRRVVRDARPILSDLFPITGRRAVAALRVGRHPGGSALIFV
;
A
#
# COMPACT_ATOMS: atom_id res chain seq x y z
N MET A 1 -0.50 -0.41 -11.05
CA MET A 1 0.31 -1.62 -10.80
C MET A 1 1.59 -1.74 -11.63
N SER A 2 1.58 -1.58 -12.96
CA SER A 2 2.78 -1.76 -13.81
C SER A 2 3.98 -0.86 -13.43
N ARG A 3 3.71 0.37 -12.98
CA ARG A 3 4.75 1.31 -12.55
C ARG A 3 5.39 0.94 -11.21
N LEU A 4 4.62 0.35 -10.28
CA LEU A 4 5.15 -0.13 -9.00
C LEU A 4 6.21 -1.22 -9.22
N ARG A 5 6.00 -2.12 -10.19
CA ARG A 5 6.94 -3.20 -10.50
C ARG A 5 8.36 -2.68 -10.80
N LEU A 6 8.50 -1.47 -11.34
CA LEU A 6 9.79 -0.84 -11.61
C LEU A 6 10.60 -0.48 -10.34
N HIS A 7 9.96 -0.54 -9.17
CA HIS A 7 10.57 -0.24 -7.89
C HIS A 7 10.81 -1.49 -7.03
N LEU A 8 10.41 -2.67 -7.50
CA LEU A 8 10.58 -3.92 -6.76
C LEU A 8 11.94 -4.55 -7.08
N HIS A 9 12.65 -4.99 -6.05
CA HIS A 9 13.83 -5.83 -6.23
C HIS A 9 13.45 -7.15 -6.95
N SER A 10 14.39 -7.73 -7.71
CA SER A 10 14.15 -8.95 -8.51
C SER A 10 13.84 -10.19 -7.68
N SER A 11 14.18 -10.21 -6.40
CA SER A 11 13.81 -11.28 -5.47
C SER A 11 12.35 -11.23 -5.02
N LEU A 12 11.66 -10.10 -5.26
CA LEU A 12 10.28 -9.92 -4.82
C LEU A 12 9.31 -10.39 -5.89
N SER A 13 8.23 -11.01 -5.44
CA SER A 13 7.11 -11.41 -6.29
C SER A 13 5.91 -10.49 -6.06
N LEU A 14 5.16 -10.18 -7.12
CA LEU A 14 3.91 -9.44 -7.03
C LEU A 14 2.74 -10.32 -7.49
N ARG A 15 1.86 -10.66 -6.56
CA ARG A 15 0.56 -11.27 -6.86
C ARG A 15 -0.50 -10.18 -7.01
N LEU A 16 -1.47 -10.40 -7.88
CA LEU A 16 -2.56 -9.45 -8.17
C LEU A 16 -3.89 -10.05 -7.70
N GLU A 17 -4.87 -9.19 -7.41
CA GLU A 17 -6.25 -9.56 -7.07
C GLU A 17 -6.30 -10.66 -6.00
N VAL A 18 -5.59 -10.44 -4.89
CA VAL A 18 -5.44 -11.45 -3.83
C VAL A 18 -6.64 -11.40 -2.89
N PRO A 19 -7.47 -12.45 -2.81
CA PRO A 19 -8.67 -12.46 -1.97
C PRO A 19 -8.33 -12.30 -0.48
N ILE A 20 -9.24 -11.67 0.26
CA ILE A 20 -9.17 -11.65 1.73
C ILE A 20 -9.59 -13.03 2.24
N PRO A 21 -8.84 -13.65 3.19
CA PRO A 21 -9.07 -15.03 3.64
C PRO A 21 -10.24 -15.14 4.63
N LEU A 22 -11.41 -14.63 4.25
CA LEU A 22 -12.67 -14.73 4.99
C LEU A 22 -13.70 -15.48 4.14
N ALA A 23 -14.31 -16.51 4.71
CA ALA A 23 -15.27 -17.34 3.98
C ALA A 23 -16.45 -16.49 3.47
N GLY A 24 -16.72 -16.57 2.16
CA GLY A 24 -17.79 -15.82 1.50
C GLY A 24 -17.48 -14.35 1.21
N ASP A 25 -16.29 -13.86 1.59
CA ASP A 25 -15.85 -12.50 1.27
C ASP A 25 -15.33 -12.44 -0.18
N GLN A 26 -15.86 -11.48 -0.95
CA GLN A 26 -15.47 -11.26 -2.35
C GLN A 26 -14.45 -10.13 -2.49
N ARG A 27 -14.03 -9.50 -1.40
CA ARG A 27 -13.01 -8.44 -1.42
C ARG A 27 -11.63 -9.05 -1.68
N ALA A 28 -10.84 -8.31 -2.45
CA ALA A 28 -9.44 -8.62 -2.73
C ALA A 28 -8.57 -7.39 -2.52
N TRP A 29 -7.28 -7.62 -2.24
CA TRP A 29 -6.22 -6.64 -2.42
C TRP A 29 -5.88 -6.52 -3.91
N ASP A 30 -5.62 -5.31 -4.39
CA ASP A 30 -5.20 -5.11 -5.78
C ASP A 30 -3.89 -5.86 -6.09
N GLY A 31 -3.03 -5.99 -5.09
CA GLY A 31 -1.92 -6.92 -5.13
C GLY A 31 -1.23 -7.12 -3.79
N VAL A 32 -0.26 -8.02 -3.77
CA VAL A 32 0.58 -8.33 -2.60
C VAL A 32 2.01 -8.53 -3.07
N VAL A 33 2.93 -7.76 -2.49
CA VAL A 33 4.38 -8.00 -2.65
C VAL A 33 4.80 -9.06 -1.66
N ILE A 34 5.55 -10.06 -2.11
CA ILE A 34 5.96 -11.24 -1.36
C ILE A 34 7.48 -11.41 -1.43
N GLY A 35 8.09 -11.92 -0.36
CA GLY A 35 9.52 -12.17 -0.26
C GLY A 35 10.30 -11.04 0.41
N LEU A 36 9.61 -10.18 1.17
CA LEU A 36 10.23 -9.07 1.90
C LEU A 36 11.03 -9.60 3.10
N VAL A 37 12.15 -8.96 3.39
CA VAL A 37 12.99 -9.24 4.57
C VAL A 37 12.92 -8.10 5.60
N ASP A 38 13.38 -8.37 6.83
CA ASP A 38 13.52 -7.38 7.92
C ASP A 38 12.20 -6.70 8.37
N GLY A 39 11.06 -7.38 8.19
CA GLY A 39 9.73 -6.89 8.56
C GLY A 39 8.91 -7.88 9.40
N PRO A 40 7.77 -7.44 9.95
CA PRO A 40 6.88 -8.29 10.74
C PRO A 40 6.30 -9.43 9.89
N HIS A 41 6.14 -9.21 8.58
CA HIS A 41 5.63 -10.19 7.64
C HIS A 41 6.47 -10.19 6.35
N PRO A 42 6.63 -11.35 5.68
CA PRO A 42 7.34 -11.44 4.40
C PRO A 42 6.52 -10.93 3.22
N ALA A 43 5.35 -10.34 3.47
CA ALA A 43 4.45 -9.83 2.46
C ALA A 43 3.78 -8.54 2.91
N ILE A 44 3.46 -7.66 1.95
CA ILE A 44 2.71 -6.43 2.19
C ILE A 44 1.63 -6.25 1.10
N PRO A 45 0.35 -6.09 1.46
CA PRO A 45 -0.72 -5.81 0.51
C PRO A 45 -0.62 -4.41 -0.10
N ILE A 46 -1.28 -4.24 -1.24
CA ILE A 46 -1.34 -3.03 -2.04
C ILE A 46 -2.79 -2.70 -2.33
N GLU A 47 -3.14 -1.42 -2.16
CA GLU A 47 -4.34 -0.79 -2.74
C GLU A 47 -3.91 0.31 -3.70
N CYS A 48 -4.54 0.36 -4.86
CA CYS A 48 -4.25 1.32 -5.93
C CYS A 48 -5.38 2.34 -6.05
N GLU A 49 -5.04 3.63 -5.97
CA GLU A 49 -5.97 4.72 -6.19
C GLU A 49 -5.53 5.60 -7.37
N THR A 50 -6.38 5.67 -8.40
CA THR A 50 -6.10 6.53 -9.56
C THR A 50 -6.42 7.99 -9.23
N ARG A 51 -7.47 8.22 -8.43
CA ARG A 51 -7.92 9.55 -8.00
C ARG A 51 -8.33 9.51 -6.53
N LEU A 52 -7.88 10.49 -5.77
CA LEU A 52 -8.35 10.74 -4.40
C LEU A 52 -9.48 11.77 -4.47
N TYR A 53 -10.69 11.39 -4.06
CA TYR A 53 -11.85 12.28 -4.05
C TYR A 53 -12.51 12.27 -2.67
N ASP A 54 -12.86 11.09 -2.17
CA ASP A 54 -13.37 10.86 -0.82
C ASP A 54 -12.33 10.08 -0.03
N LEU A 55 -11.30 10.81 0.40
CA LEU A 55 -10.17 10.21 1.09
C LEU A 55 -10.61 9.47 2.36
N GLN A 56 -11.59 9.98 3.10
CA GLN A 56 -12.06 9.32 4.31
C GLN A 56 -12.69 7.96 4.02
N SER A 57 -13.58 7.89 3.03
CA SER A 57 -14.19 6.62 2.63
C SER A 57 -13.17 5.66 2.04
N GLN A 58 -12.21 6.16 1.24
CA GLN A 58 -11.12 5.34 0.69
C GLN A 58 -10.26 4.74 1.81
N LEU A 59 -9.82 5.55 2.79
CA LEU A 59 -9.04 5.10 3.92
C LEU A 59 -9.80 4.11 4.81
N ARG A 60 -11.09 4.36 5.07
CA ARG A 60 -11.94 3.45 5.82
C ARG A 60 -12.01 2.08 5.17
N ARG A 61 -12.12 2.02 3.83
CA ARG A 61 -12.13 0.75 3.09
C ARG A 61 -10.82 -0.01 3.28
N VAL A 62 -9.67 0.66 3.18
CA VAL A 62 -8.35 0.06 3.39
C VAL A 62 -8.21 -0.49 4.82
N GLN A 63 -8.62 0.30 5.82
CA GLN A 63 -8.57 -0.12 7.23
C GLN A 63 -9.45 -1.34 7.52
N LEU A 64 -10.67 -1.38 6.95
CA LEU A 64 -11.57 -2.53 7.11
C LEU A 64 -10.96 -3.78 6.49
N LYS A 65 -10.38 -3.69 5.27
CA LYS A 65 -9.66 -4.82 4.66
C LYS A 65 -8.50 -5.29 5.52
N SER A 66 -7.71 -4.34 6.05
CA SER A 66 -6.54 -4.64 6.89
C SER A 66 -6.94 -5.39 8.17
N ARG A 67 -7.95 -4.88 8.89
CA ARG A 67 -8.50 -5.51 10.09
C ARG A 67 -9.01 -6.93 9.80
N ASP A 68 -9.79 -7.06 8.73
CA ASP A 68 -10.46 -8.31 8.38
C ASP A 68 -9.48 -9.37 7.85
N ALA A 69 -8.33 -8.94 7.31
CA ALA A 69 -7.25 -9.82 6.85
C ALA A 69 -6.17 -10.09 7.91
N ASP A 70 -6.29 -9.54 9.12
CA ASP A 70 -5.25 -9.54 10.16
C ASP A 70 -3.89 -9.00 9.66
N ILE A 71 -3.93 -7.91 8.90
CA ILE A 71 -2.74 -7.25 8.34
C ILE A 71 -2.51 -5.90 9.01
N THR A 72 -1.27 -5.64 9.38
CA THR A 72 -0.83 -4.42 10.07
C THR A 72 -0.31 -3.34 9.11
N ASP A 73 0.28 -3.74 7.99
CA ASP A 73 0.95 -2.83 7.05
C ASP A 73 0.39 -2.91 5.64
N VAL A 74 0.19 -1.76 5.00
CA VAL A 74 -0.32 -1.66 3.62
C VAL A 74 0.42 -0.61 2.81
N LEU A 75 0.59 -0.87 1.52
CA LEU A 75 1.05 0.10 0.53
C LEU A 75 -0.15 0.72 -0.18
N LEU A 76 -0.43 2.00 0.10
CA LEU A 76 -1.37 2.78 -0.70
C LEU A 76 -0.64 3.40 -1.89
N VAL A 77 -0.98 2.97 -3.09
CA VAL A 77 -0.33 3.37 -4.34
C VAL A 77 -1.23 4.34 -5.08
N VAL A 78 -0.83 5.60 -5.15
CA VAL A 78 -1.64 6.66 -5.75
C VAL A 78 -1.01 7.13 -7.05
N SER A 79 -1.82 7.40 -8.08
CA SER A 79 -1.28 8.04 -9.30
C SER A 79 -0.70 9.42 -8.98
N GLY A 80 0.51 9.71 -9.46
CA GLY A 80 1.31 10.89 -9.11
C GLY A 80 0.87 12.25 -9.67
N THR A 81 -0.43 12.49 -9.79
CA THR A 81 -1.02 13.73 -10.37
C THR A 81 -0.92 14.92 -9.41
N GLY A 82 -0.95 16.16 -9.94
CA GLY A 82 -0.95 17.37 -9.12
C GLY A 82 -2.16 17.44 -8.17
N THR A 83 -3.34 17.00 -8.63
CA THR A 83 -4.56 16.91 -7.83
C THR A 83 -4.39 15.95 -6.65
N ASN A 84 -3.91 14.73 -6.88
CA ASN A 84 -3.73 13.74 -5.81
C ASN A 84 -2.69 14.21 -4.79
N ARG A 85 -1.60 14.84 -5.26
CA ARG A 85 -0.58 15.42 -4.37
C ARG A 85 -1.14 16.54 -3.50
N ARG A 86 -2.02 17.38 -4.05
CA ARG A 86 -2.73 18.42 -3.29
C ARG A 86 -3.61 17.79 -2.20
N VAL A 87 -4.42 16.80 -2.54
CA VAL A 87 -5.28 16.09 -1.56
C VAL A 87 -4.44 15.48 -0.44
N VAL A 88 -3.35 14.78 -0.75
CA VAL A 88 -2.46 14.18 0.26
C VAL A 88 -1.81 15.24 1.15
N ARG A 89 -1.37 16.36 0.57
CA ARG A 89 -0.78 17.45 1.35
C ARG A 89 -1.80 18.07 2.29
N ASP A 90 -3.01 18.32 1.81
CA ASP A 90 -4.06 18.98 2.58
C ASP A 90 -4.60 18.04 3.69
N ALA A 91 -4.51 16.71 3.50
CA ALA A 91 -4.89 15.69 4.48
C ALA A 91 -3.72 15.13 5.32
N ARG A 92 -2.56 15.80 5.31
CA ARG A 92 -1.33 15.30 5.95
C ARG A 92 -1.49 14.83 7.39
N PRO A 93 -2.21 15.52 8.30
CA PRO A 93 -2.33 15.09 9.70
C PRO A 93 -2.94 13.69 9.84
N ILE A 94 -3.98 13.38 9.06
CA ILE A 94 -4.66 12.09 9.11
C ILE A 94 -3.78 11.01 8.46
N LEU A 95 -3.11 11.36 7.36
CA LEU A 95 -2.28 10.41 6.62
C LEU A 95 -0.97 10.07 7.32
N SER A 96 -0.40 10.96 8.13
CA SER A 96 0.85 10.66 8.86
C SER A 96 0.67 9.57 9.92
N ASP A 97 -0.51 9.48 10.52
CA ASP A 97 -0.80 8.46 11.54
C ASP A 97 -1.03 7.10 10.88
N LEU A 98 -1.68 7.07 9.72
CA LEU A 98 -2.01 5.85 8.99
C LEU A 98 -0.86 5.33 8.11
N PHE A 99 -0.04 6.23 7.59
CA PHE A 99 1.09 5.93 6.71
C PHE A 99 2.36 6.61 7.23
N PRO A 100 2.91 6.12 8.36
CA PRO A 100 4.06 6.75 9.01
C PRO A 100 5.33 6.67 8.17
N ILE A 101 5.41 5.70 7.24
CA ILE A 101 6.57 5.56 6.37
C ILE A 101 6.42 6.45 5.14
N THR A 102 7.35 7.40 4.98
CA THR A 102 7.39 8.24 3.79
C THR A 102 7.54 7.38 2.52
N GLY A 103 6.86 7.77 1.45
CA GLY A 103 6.90 7.00 0.20
C GLY A 103 8.32 6.83 -0.37
N ARG A 104 9.21 7.81 -0.16
CA ARG A 104 10.64 7.69 -0.54
C ARG A 104 11.33 6.55 0.21
N ARG A 105 11.13 6.44 1.52
CA ARG A 105 11.72 5.36 2.34
C ARG A 105 11.14 4.01 1.95
N ALA A 106 9.83 3.94 1.73
CA ALA A 106 9.19 2.71 1.28
C ALA A 106 9.75 2.22 -0.06
N VAL A 107 9.85 3.11 -1.07
CA VAL A 107 10.44 2.76 -2.37
C VAL A 107 11.90 2.33 -2.24
N ALA A 108 12.70 3.00 -1.40
CA ALA A 108 14.09 2.61 -1.17
C ALA A 108 14.21 1.22 -0.56
N ALA A 109 13.35 0.87 0.41
CA ALA A 109 13.31 -0.46 1.01
C ALA A 109 12.90 -1.54 0.00
N LEU A 110 11.84 -1.31 -0.77
CA LEU A 110 11.35 -2.24 -1.79
C LEU A 110 12.40 -2.53 -2.88
N ARG A 111 13.19 -1.52 -3.26
CA ARG A 111 14.28 -1.66 -4.24
C ARG A 111 15.41 -2.58 -3.79
N VAL A 112 15.55 -2.79 -2.49
CA VAL A 112 16.56 -3.69 -1.91
C VAL A 112 15.93 -4.94 -1.27
N GLY A 113 14.65 -5.23 -1.58
CA GLY A 113 13.97 -6.44 -1.11
C GLY A 113 13.48 -6.37 0.35
N ARG A 114 13.50 -5.19 0.97
CA ARG A 114 13.16 -5.01 2.40
C ARG A 114 11.74 -4.53 2.62
N HIS A 115 11.18 -4.97 3.73
CA HIS A 115 9.92 -4.43 4.25
C HIS A 115 10.09 -2.93 4.57
N PRO A 116 9.12 -2.06 4.23
CA PRO A 116 9.20 -0.62 4.54
C PRO A 116 9.25 -0.29 6.04
N GLY A 117 8.93 -1.26 6.89
CA GLY A 117 8.84 -1.12 8.35
C GLY A 117 7.54 -0.49 8.85
N GLY A 118 6.54 -0.37 7.97
CA GLY A 118 5.23 0.20 8.28
C GLY A 118 4.42 0.50 7.02
N SER A 119 3.14 0.84 7.21
CA SER A 119 2.28 1.36 6.13
C SER A 119 2.87 2.60 5.45
N ALA A 120 2.72 2.66 4.12
CA ALA A 120 3.23 3.78 3.32
C ALA A 120 2.29 4.18 2.18
N LEU A 121 2.22 5.48 1.90
CA LEU A 121 1.62 6.04 0.69
C LEU A 121 2.74 6.36 -0.32
N ILE A 122 2.66 5.79 -1.51
CA ILE A 122 3.59 6.06 -2.60
C ILE A 122 2.87 6.64 -3.82
N PHE A 123 3.58 7.47 -4.58
CA PHE A 123 3.12 7.95 -5.88
C PHE A 123 3.83 7.22 -7.01
N VAL A 124 3.09 6.84 -8.05
CA VAL A 124 3.61 6.20 -9.27
C VAL A 124 3.19 6.93 -10.55
#